data_AF-A0A1H1ZTY0-F1
#
_entry.id   AF-A0A1H1ZTY0-F1
#
_cell.length_a   1.000
_cell.length_b   1.000
_cell.length_c   1.000
_cell.angle_alpha   90.00
_cell.angle_beta   90.00
_cell.angle_gamma   90.00
#
_symmetry.space_group_name_H-M   'P 1'
#
loop_
_entity.id
_entity.type
_entity.pdbx_description
1 polymer ?
#
loop_
_entity_poly.entity_id
_entity_poly.type
_entity_poly.pdbx_seq_one_letter_code
_entity_poly.pdbx_strand_id
1 'polypeptide(L)'
;MTDYGIPYESLRPTEKVTLTLTELARERYLTDVGERPFSFADDLACILAAVNTRIGGTNVLFEGQRSDTRTALVTSLVAIGAGQRLGSDESRYDLVVDTMTELADDVRRLIDDEGNAPFHFADELASALTDVARNLGGIEQLLAGQPVTLNTTAVAGLLGSTVPDPLPTHRSEPIKLLLDVNDQFDGFGLQDNYHYVLQGLQFSGETIPDDLRQRVNDTIRAVQDEYAAQKADYARNFTHAAQEIAKQLGLRAPVEVTIGWTGDPDAARTDPLARRLFEVITQSTVVPATGLAPREHPGRTPADMPGARAFRAYLTDPAPPAAPPRATHTQMAPSRPVPGI
;
A
#
# COMPACT_ATOMS: atom_id res chain seq x y z
N MET A 1 -16.99 28.05 -24.47
CA MET A 1 -16.97 27.63 -25.88
C MET A 1 -16.20 26.33 -25.93
N THR A 2 -16.71 25.30 -26.60
CA THR A 2 -15.93 24.07 -26.83
C THR A 2 -14.81 24.36 -27.83
N ASP A 3 -13.78 23.49 -27.88
CA ASP A 3 -12.69 23.57 -28.88
C ASP A 3 -13.18 23.56 -30.35
N TYR A 4 -14.46 23.27 -30.58
CA TYR A 4 -15.12 23.23 -31.89
C TYR A 4 -16.10 24.39 -32.16
N GLY A 5 -16.19 25.38 -31.27
CA GLY A 5 -17.03 26.58 -31.48
C GLY A 5 -18.55 26.35 -31.31
N ILE A 6 -18.97 25.18 -30.82
CA ILE A 6 -20.37 24.88 -30.50
C ILE A 6 -20.68 25.43 -29.08
N PRO A 7 -21.81 26.15 -28.87
CA PRO A 7 -22.23 26.55 -27.54
C PRO A 7 -22.45 25.33 -26.63
N TYR A 8 -22.03 25.42 -25.36
CA TYR A 8 -22.20 24.32 -24.38
C TYR A 8 -23.66 23.86 -24.26
N GLU A 9 -24.60 24.80 -24.32
CA GLU A 9 -26.04 24.50 -24.25
C GLU A 9 -26.58 23.74 -25.46
N SER A 10 -25.86 23.73 -26.57
CA SER A 10 -26.26 23.01 -27.79
C SER A 10 -25.70 21.58 -27.85
N LEU A 11 -24.90 21.17 -26.86
CA LEU A 11 -24.36 19.82 -26.76
C LEU A 11 -25.41 18.82 -26.26
N ARG A 12 -25.31 17.58 -26.72
CA ARG A 12 -26.12 16.48 -26.14
C ARG A 12 -25.71 16.23 -24.69
N PRO A 13 -26.61 15.73 -23.83
CA PRO A 13 -26.28 15.45 -22.41
C PRO A 13 -25.00 14.61 -22.24
N THR A 14 -24.82 13.53 -23.01
CA THR A 14 -23.60 12.70 -22.98
C THR A 14 -22.34 13.50 -23.33
N GLU A 15 -22.41 14.41 -24.30
CA GLU A 15 -21.26 15.25 -24.69
C GLU A 15 -20.90 16.26 -23.60
N LYS A 16 -21.91 16.83 -22.93
CA LYS A 16 -21.71 17.68 -21.74
C LYS A 16 -21.08 16.89 -20.60
N VAL A 17 -21.53 15.66 -20.32
CA VAL A 17 -20.93 14.77 -19.31
C VAL A 17 -19.47 14.46 -19.65
N THR A 18 -19.17 14.09 -20.90
CA THR A 18 -17.79 13.85 -21.35
C THR A 18 -16.90 15.06 -21.12
N LEU A 19 -17.38 16.26 -21.48
CA LEU A 19 -16.60 17.49 -21.34
C LEU A 19 -16.34 17.82 -19.87
N THR A 20 -17.38 17.84 -19.04
CA THR A 20 -17.28 18.18 -17.62
C THR A 20 -16.47 17.15 -16.82
N LEU A 21 -16.60 15.84 -17.11
CA LEU A 21 -15.76 14.81 -16.53
C LEU A 21 -14.30 14.86 -17.00
N THR A 22 -14.07 15.24 -18.27
CA THR A 22 -12.70 15.45 -18.78
C THR A 22 -12.04 16.62 -18.07
N GLU A 23 -12.76 17.73 -17.87
CA GLU A 23 -12.28 18.89 -17.12
C GLU A 23 -12.02 18.54 -15.65
N LEU A 24 -12.94 17.84 -15.00
CA LEU A 24 -12.76 17.34 -13.63
C LEU A 24 -11.51 16.47 -13.50
N ALA A 25 -11.33 15.52 -14.42
CA ALA A 25 -10.16 14.65 -14.44
C ALA A 25 -8.86 15.42 -14.78
N ARG A 26 -8.95 16.51 -15.56
CA ARG A 26 -7.81 17.34 -15.93
C ARG A 26 -7.37 18.29 -14.83
N GLU A 27 -8.27 18.98 -14.16
CA GLU A 27 -7.85 19.90 -13.09
C GLU A 27 -7.25 19.18 -11.88
N ARG A 28 -7.58 17.91 -11.77
CA ARG A 28 -7.00 17.00 -10.78
C ARG A 28 -5.74 16.30 -11.31
N TYR A 29 -5.08 16.86 -12.34
CA TYR A 29 -3.75 16.44 -12.81
C TYR A 29 -2.70 16.59 -11.70
N LEU A 30 -1.60 15.84 -11.89
CA LEU A 30 -0.39 15.88 -11.09
C LEU A 30 0.02 17.34 -10.81
N THR A 31 0.13 17.74 -9.55
CA THR A 31 0.83 18.98 -9.15
C THR A 31 2.28 18.93 -9.66
N ASP A 32 3.02 20.03 -9.57
CA ASP A 32 4.44 20.07 -9.97
C ASP A 32 5.31 19.05 -9.22
N VAL A 33 4.83 18.54 -8.06
CA VAL A 33 5.46 17.47 -7.27
C VAL A 33 4.87 16.07 -7.56
N GLY A 34 3.97 15.96 -8.52
CA GLY A 34 3.36 14.71 -8.94
C GLY A 34 2.09 14.32 -8.16
N GLU A 35 1.48 15.18 -7.35
CA GLU A 35 0.30 14.79 -6.55
C GLU A 35 -0.98 14.84 -7.36
N ARG A 36 -1.83 13.81 -7.26
CA ARG A 36 -3.27 14.00 -7.49
C ARG A 36 -3.93 14.10 -6.12
N PRO A 37 -4.39 15.28 -5.69
CA PRO A 37 -4.97 15.42 -4.35
C PRO A 37 -6.30 14.67 -4.18
N PHE A 38 -6.81 14.00 -5.24
CA PHE A 38 -8.11 13.36 -5.27
C PHE A 38 -8.13 12.16 -6.22
N SER A 39 -8.95 11.14 -5.90
CA SER A 39 -9.20 9.98 -6.76
C SER A 39 -10.39 10.26 -7.68
N PHE A 40 -10.19 10.19 -9.00
CA PHE A 40 -11.29 10.30 -9.97
C PHE A 40 -12.38 9.24 -9.72
N ALA A 41 -11.99 8.01 -9.34
CA ALA A 41 -12.95 6.95 -9.10
C ALA A 41 -13.81 7.20 -7.86
N ASP A 42 -13.22 7.76 -6.79
CA ASP A 42 -13.95 8.15 -5.58
C ASP A 42 -14.86 9.37 -5.86
N ASP A 43 -14.37 10.35 -6.62
CA ASP A 43 -15.15 11.51 -7.06
C ASP A 43 -16.36 11.06 -7.89
N LEU A 44 -16.16 10.16 -8.87
CA LEU A 44 -17.23 9.63 -9.69
C LEU A 44 -18.27 8.86 -8.85
N ALA A 45 -17.83 8.08 -7.85
CA ALA A 45 -18.74 7.40 -6.93
C ALA A 45 -19.62 8.40 -6.17
N CYS A 46 -19.03 9.48 -5.63
CA CYS A 46 -19.77 10.53 -4.94
C CYS A 46 -20.74 11.27 -5.86
N ILE A 47 -20.32 11.60 -7.08
CA ILE A 47 -21.17 12.23 -8.10
C ILE A 47 -22.37 11.34 -8.42
N LEU A 48 -22.14 10.04 -8.65
CA LEU A 48 -23.20 9.09 -8.94
C LEU A 48 -24.17 8.93 -7.77
N ALA A 49 -23.68 8.95 -6.53
CA ALA A 49 -24.53 8.94 -5.34
C ALA A 49 -25.42 10.20 -5.27
N ALA A 50 -24.88 11.38 -5.58
CA ALA A 50 -25.63 12.62 -5.62
C ALA A 50 -26.71 12.62 -6.73
N VAL A 51 -26.36 12.16 -7.94
CA VAL A 51 -27.32 11.96 -9.05
C VAL A 51 -28.43 11.00 -8.63
N ASN A 52 -28.06 9.87 -8.03
CA ASN A 52 -29.01 8.87 -7.54
C ASN A 52 -30.00 9.47 -6.53
N THR A 53 -29.53 10.29 -5.58
CA THR A 53 -30.40 10.99 -4.64
C THR A 53 -31.34 11.97 -5.34
N ARG A 54 -30.87 12.73 -6.33
CA ARG A 54 -31.69 13.71 -7.07
C ARG A 54 -32.77 13.06 -7.93
N ILE A 55 -32.46 11.92 -8.53
CA ILE A 55 -33.42 11.15 -9.36
C ILE A 55 -34.46 10.39 -8.51
N GLY A 56 -34.23 10.21 -7.20
CA GLY A 56 -35.16 9.52 -6.30
C GLY A 56 -34.76 8.07 -5.97
N GLY A 57 -33.51 7.71 -6.20
CA GLY A 57 -32.89 6.44 -5.82
C GLY A 57 -32.65 5.48 -6.99
N THR A 58 -31.97 4.38 -6.69
CA THR A 58 -31.42 3.47 -7.70
C THR A 58 -32.51 2.75 -8.50
N ASN A 59 -33.64 2.47 -7.86
CA ASN A 59 -34.80 1.89 -8.53
C ASN A 59 -35.36 2.82 -9.62
N VAL A 60 -35.37 4.13 -9.36
CA VAL A 60 -35.86 5.14 -10.31
C VAL A 60 -34.81 5.40 -11.40
N LEU A 61 -33.53 5.46 -11.02
CA LEU A 61 -32.43 5.69 -11.95
C LEU A 61 -32.35 4.62 -13.06
N PHE A 62 -32.71 3.38 -12.76
CA PHE A 62 -32.68 2.25 -13.69
C PHE A 62 -34.06 1.71 -14.06
N GLU A 63 -35.13 2.45 -13.79
CA GLU A 63 -36.48 2.03 -14.15
C GLU A 63 -36.60 1.82 -15.67
N GLY A 64 -37.16 0.68 -16.08
CA GLY A 64 -37.29 0.31 -17.50
C GLY A 64 -35.99 -0.05 -18.21
N GLN A 65 -34.83 -0.03 -17.52
CA GLN A 65 -33.53 -0.35 -18.10
C GLN A 65 -33.13 -1.81 -17.90
N ARG A 66 -32.16 -2.29 -18.69
CA ARG A 66 -31.63 -3.65 -18.54
C ARG A 66 -30.79 -3.78 -17.29
N SER A 67 -30.99 -4.88 -16.57
CA SER A 67 -30.10 -5.30 -15.48
C SER A 67 -28.94 -6.11 -16.07
N ASP A 68 -27.81 -5.46 -16.31
CA ASP A 68 -26.58 -6.10 -16.80
C ASP A 68 -25.36 -5.77 -15.93
N THR A 69 -24.17 -6.16 -16.39
CA THR A 69 -22.91 -5.91 -15.69
C THR A 69 -22.64 -4.43 -15.49
N ARG A 70 -22.96 -3.56 -16.46
CA ARG A 70 -22.71 -2.11 -16.33
C ARG A 70 -23.65 -1.50 -15.30
N THR A 71 -24.93 -1.87 -15.33
CA THR A 71 -25.91 -1.45 -14.31
C THR A 71 -25.46 -1.87 -12.90
N ALA A 72 -24.92 -3.09 -12.74
CA ALA A 72 -24.39 -3.56 -11.47
C ALA A 72 -23.15 -2.76 -11.00
N LEU A 73 -22.23 -2.42 -11.90
CA LEU A 73 -21.06 -1.61 -11.58
C LEU A 73 -21.44 -0.19 -11.16
N VAL A 74 -22.37 0.47 -11.87
CA VAL A 74 -22.86 1.79 -11.48
C VAL A 74 -23.57 1.74 -10.13
N THR A 75 -24.39 0.71 -9.89
CA THR A 75 -25.05 0.49 -8.59
C THR A 75 -24.03 0.35 -7.45
N SER A 76 -22.93 -0.37 -7.69
CA SER A 76 -21.84 -0.49 -6.72
C SER A 76 -21.17 0.85 -6.43
N LEU A 77 -20.90 1.67 -7.46
CA LEU A 77 -20.31 3.00 -7.29
C LEU A 77 -21.24 3.93 -6.49
N VAL A 78 -22.55 3.92 -6.79
CA VAL A 78 -23.57 4.65 -6.02
C VAL A 78 -23.56 4.25 -4.54
N ALA A 79 -23.54 2.95 -4.26
CA ALA A 79 -23.56 2.45 -2.89
C ALA A 79 -22.30 2.86 -2.10
N ILE A 80 -21.13 2.85 -2.73
CA ILE A 80 -19.87 3.27 -2.10
C ILE A 80 -19.85 4.80 -1.88
N GLY A 81 -20.27 5.57 -2.88
CA GLY A 81 -20.29 7.04 -2.82
C GLY A 81 -21.27 7.61 -1.79
N ALA A 82 -22.37 6.91 -1.49
CA ALA A 82 -23.36 7.36 -0.51
C ALA A 82 -22.81 7.55 0.92
N GLY A 83 -21.68 6.92 1.24
CA GLY A 83 -20.98 7.07 2.53
C GLY A 83 -19.85 8.11 2.53
N GLN A 84 -19.59 8.79 1.41
CA GLN A 84 -18.44 9.68 1.22
C GLN A 84 -18.89 11.14 1.09
N ARG A 85 -18.00 12.08 1.44
CA ARG A 85 -18.22 13.52 1.23
C ARG A 85 -17.45 13.96 0.00
N LEU A 86 -18.11 14.75 -0.86
CA LEU A 86 -17.47 15.44 -1.97
C LEU A 86 -16.38 16.39 -1.45
N GLY A 87 -15.31 16.55 -2.23
CA GLY A 87 -14.23 17.49 -1.91
C GLY A 87 -14.71 18.94 -1.87
N SER A 88 -13.89 19.83 -1.31
CA SER A 88 -14.23 21.24 -0.98
C SER A 88 -14.51 22.20 -2.15
N ASP A 89 -14.63 21.70 -3.39
CA ASP A 89 -14.91 22.51 -4.60
C ASP A 89 -16.35 22.26 -5.10
N GLU A 90 -17.33 22.60 -4.26
CA GLU A 90 -18.75 22.25 -4.43
C GLU A 90 -19.34 22.71 -5.77
N SER A 91 -18.96 23.89 -6.27
CA SER A 91 -19.59 24.51 -7.46
C SER A 91 -19.38 23.73 -8.76
N ARG A 92 -18.26 23.02 -8.92
CA ARG A 92 -18.00 22.20 -10.11
C ARG A 92 -18.58 20.80 -9.99
N TYR A 93 -18.57 20.22 -8.80
CA TYR A 93 -19.30 18.97 -8.56
C TYR A 93 -20.78 19.16 -8.84
N ASP A 94 -21.36 20.31 -8.44
CA ASP A 94 -22.75 20.64 -8.75
C ASP A 94 -23.01 20.66 -10.26
N LEU A 95 -22.12 21.26 -11.07
CA LEU A 95 -22.25 21.26 -12.53
C LEU A 95 -22.19 19.84 -13.12
N VAL A 96 -21.26 19.00 -12.66
CA VAL A 96 -21.14 17.61 -13.14
C VAL A 96 -22.38 16.81 -12.73
N VAL A 97 -22.84 16.97 -11.48
CA VAL A 97 -24.05 16.31 -10.97
C VAL A 97 -25.28 16.78 -11.73
N ASP A 98 -25.44 18.08 -11.99
CA ASP A 98 -26.52 18.64 -12.81
C ASP A 98 -26.53 18.01 -14.21
N THR A 99 -25.36 17.98 -14.85
CA THR A 99 -25.22 17.46 -16.22
C THR A 99 -25.48 15.95 -16.29
N MET A 100 -25.02 15.18 -15.29
CA MET A 100 -25.32 13.74 -15.21
C MET A 100 -26.78 13.46 -14.83
N THR A 101 -27.41 14.34 -14.06
CA THR A 101 -28.86 14.28 -13.75
C THR A 101 -29.67 14.56 -15.01
N GLU A 102 -29.27 15.56 -15.82
CA GLU A 102 -29.87 15.84 -17.13
C GLU A 102 -29.78 14.62 -18.06
N LEU A 103 -28.62 13.95 -18.11
CA LEU A 103 -28.45 12.70 -18.86
C LEU A 103 -29.38 11.58 -18.37
N ALA A 104 -29.49 11.39 -17.05
CA ALA A 104 -30.36 10.37 -16.47
C ALA A 104 -31.84 10.63 -16.80
N ASP A 105 -32.29 11.88 -16.72
CA ASP A 105 -33.65 12.27 -17.08
C ASP A 105 -33.93 12.12 -18.58
N ASP A 106 -32.98 12.45 -19.45
CA ASP A 106 -33.12 12.32 -20.91
C ASP A 106 -33.28 10.84 -21.32
N VAL A 107 -32.44 9.95 -20.78
CA VAL A 107 -32.57 8.50 -21.00
C VAL A 107 -33.94 8.00 -20.53
N ARG A 108 -34.42 8.45 -19.38
CA ARG A 108 -35.72 8.04 -18.85
C ARG A 108 -36.89 8.50 -19.73
N ARG A 109 -36.88 9.76 -20.19
CA ARG A 109 -37.91 10.27 -21.11
C ARG A 109 -37.96 9.47 -22.41
N LEU A 110 -36.80 9.10 -22.96
CA LEU A 110 -36.74 8.25 -24.16
C LEU A 110 -37.35 6.86 -23.93
N ILE A 111 -37.18 6.26 -22.74
CA ILE A 111 -37.83 4.99 -22.39
C ILE A 111 -39.35 5.16 -22.31
N ASP A 112 -39.81 6.23 -21.65
CA ASP A 112 -41.24 6.51 -21.46
C ASP A 112 -41.95 6.79 -22.80
N ASP A 113 -41.32 7.54 -23.70
CA ASP A 113 -41.90 7.97 -24.98
C ASP A 113 -41.84 6.89 -26.07
N GLU A 114 -40.72 6.16 -26.17
CA GLU A 114 -40.48 5.22 -27.28
C GLU A 114 -40.60 3.73 -26.87
N GLY A 115 -40.82 3.45 -25.58
CA GLY A 115 -40.91 2.09 -25.03
C GLY A 115 -39.60 1.28 -25.11
N ASN A 116 -38.53 1.89 -25.61
CA ASN A 116 -37.15 1.41 -25.61
C ASN A 116 -36.23 2.61 -25.84
N ALA A 117 -35.45 3.02 -24.84
CA ALA A 117 -34.32 3.90 -25.14
C ALA A 117 -33.29 3.13 -25.97
N PRO A 118 -32.72 3.74 -27.03
CA PRO A 118 -31.66 3.11 -27.82
C PRO A 118 -30.41 2.83 -26.98
N PHE A 119 -30.22 3.55 -25.87
CA PHE A 119 -29.10 3.43 -24.95
C PHE A 119 -29.56 3.58 -23.48
N HIS A 120 -29.02 2.75 -22.58
CA HIS A 120 -29.29 2.84 -21.15
C HIS A 120 -28.33 3.81 -20.46
N PHE A 121 -28.68 4.31 -19.26
CA PHE A 121 -27.86 5.29 -18.55
C PHE A 121 -26.44 4.77 -18.29
N ALA A 122 -26.31 3.50 -17.91
CA ALA A 122 -25.01 2.87 -17.68
C ALA A 122 -24.17 2.75 -18.97
N ASP A 123 -24.81 2.60 -20.13
CA ASP A 123 -24.13 2.55 -21.44
C ASP A 123 -23.67 3.94 -21.88
N GLU A 124 -24.52 4.96 -21.72
CA GLU A 124 -24.16 6.35 -22.00
C GLU A 124 -23.03 6.83 -21.09
N LEU A 125 -23.07 6.49 -19.80
CA LEU A 125 -21.97 6.76 -18.87
C LEU A 125 -20.68 6.04 -19.27
N ALA A 126 -20.75 4.75 -19.63
CA ALA A 126 -19.58 4.01 -20.07
C ALA A 126 -18.99 4.60 -21.38
N SER A 127 -19.84 5.06 -22.29
CA SER A 127 -19.44 5.76 -23.51
C SER A 127 -18.72 7.07 -23.17
N ALA A 128 -19.31 7.90 -22.30
CA ALA A 128 -18.70 9.14 -21.84
C ALA A 128 -17.35 8.91 -21.15
N LEU A 129 -17.24 7.91 -20.27
CA LEU A 129 -15.99 7.54 -19.61
C LEU A 129 -14.92 7.07 -20.61
N THR A 130 -15.33 6.34 -21.65
CA THR A 130 -14.42 5.89 -22.72
C THR A 130 -13.83 7.10 -23.46
N ASP A 131 -14.66 8.10 -23.73
CA ASP A 131 -14.22 9.34 -24.37
C ASP A 131 -13.34 10.18 -23.43
N VAL A 132 -13.68 10.27 -22.14
CA VAL A 132 -12.84 10.91 -21.10
C VAL A 132 -11.46 10.26 -21.05
N ALA A 133 -11.40 8.92 -20.94
CA ALA A 133 -10.13 8.18 -20.93
C ALA A 133 -9.32 8.47 -22.20
N ARG A 134 -9.96 8.45 -23.38
CA ARG A 134 -9.30 8.79 -24.65
C ARG A 134 -8.76 10.22 -24.65
N ASN A 135 -9.52 11.19 -24.17
CA ASN A 135 -9.13 12.61 -24.09
C ASN A 135 -7.97 12.88 -23.12
N LEU A 136 -7.73 11.95 -22.20
CA LEU A 136 -6.61 11.99 -21.26
C LEU A 136 -5.39 11.19 -21.75
N GLY A 137 -5.53 10.36 -22.78
CA GLY A 137 -4.45 9.51 -23.30
C GLY A 137 -4.50 8.05 -22.85
N GLY A 138 -5.60 7.59 -22.26
CA GLY A 138 -5.85 6.19 -21.90
C GLY A 138 -6.43 6.00 -20.51
N ILE A 139 -6.85 4.77 -20.21
CA ILE A 139 -7.31 4.37 -18.87
C ILE A 139 -6.17 4.46 -17.84
N GLU A 140 -4.94 4.20 -18.28
CA GLU A 140 -3.72 4.34 -17.50
C GLU A 140 -3.54 5.76 -17.00
N GLN A 141 -3.80 6.75 -17.85
CA GLN A 141 -3.69 8.17 -17.51
C GLN A 141 -4.89 8.65 -16.68
N LEU A 142 -6.09 8.11 -16.91
CA LEU A 142 -7.27 8.40 -16.10
C LEU A 142 -7.08 7.92 -14.65
N LEU A 143 -6.57 6.70 -14.47
CA LEU A 143 -6.39 6.05 -13.16
C LEU A 143 -4.97 6.21 -12.58
N ALA A 144 -4.11 6.98 -13.24
CA ALA A 144 -2.73 7.22 -12.83
C ALA A 144 -2.64 7.70 -11.37
N GLY A 145 -1.80 7.03 -10.57
CA GLY A 145 -1.52 7.39 -9.18
C GLY A 145 -2.61 7.00 -8.17
N GLN A 146 -3.73 6.40 -8.60
CA GLN A 146 -4.82 6.00 -7.70
C GLN A 146 -4.59 4.58 -7.14
N PRO A 147 -4.88 4.33 -5.85
CA PRO A 147 -4.82 2.99 -5.27
C PRO A 147 -5.83 2.05 -5.94
N VAL A 148 -5.52 0.76 -6.01
CA VAL A 148 -6.50 -0.26 -6.46
C VAL A 148 -7.56 -0.43 -5.37
N THR A 149 -8.72 0.17 -5.58
CA THR A 149 -9.91 0.10 -4.72
C THR A 149 -11.08 -0.54 -5.46
N LEU A 150 -12.19 -0.76 -4.76
CA LEU A 150 -13.44 -1.18 -5.39
C LEU A 150 -13.92 -0.14 -6.43
N ASN A 151 -13.71 1.16 -6.17
CA ASN A 151 -14.10 2.24 -7.09
C ASN A 151 -13.25 2.21 -8.36
N THR A 152 -11.92 2.13 -8.26
CA THR A 152 -11.07 2.05 -9.46
C THR A 152 -11.33 0.79 -10.26
N THR A 153 -11.64 -0.32 -9.58
CA THR A 153 -12.02 -1.59 -10.23
C THR A 153 -13.34 -1.46 -10.99
N ALA A 154 -14.34 -0.80 -10.40
CA ALA A 154 -15.61 -0.57 -11.06
C ALA A 154 -15.50 0.37 -12.26
N VAL A 155 -14.71 1.45 -12.16
CA VAL A 155 -14.42 2.36 -13.28
C VAL A 155 -13.71 1.62 -14.42
N ALA A 156 -12.71 0.80 -14.11
CA ALA A 156 -12.05 -0.01 -15.12
C ALA A 156 -13.02 -1.00 -15.79
N GLY A 157 -13.89 -1.64 -15.00
CA GLY A 157 -14.93 -2.53 -15.52
C GLY A 157 -15.93 -1.83 -16.45
N LEU A 158 -16.32 -0.59 -16.14
CA LEU A 158 -17.19 0.22 -17.01
C LEU A 158 -16.54 0.52 -18.37
N LEU A 159 -15.21 0.72 -18.37
CA LEU A 159 -14.39 0.89 -19.57
C LEU A 159 -14.11 -0.43 -20.31
N GLY A 160 -14.64 -1.55 -19.85
CA GLY A 160 -14.40 -2.87 -20.44
C GLY A 160 -12.96 -3.37 -20.25
N SER A 161 -12.26 -2.86 -19.24
CA SER A 161 -10.87 -3.17 -18.95
C SER A 161 -10.70 -3.72 -17.54
N THR A 162 -9.54 -4.31 -17.25
CA THR A 162 -9.09 -4.47 -15.86
C THR A 162 -8.44 -3.18 -15.40
N VAL A 163 -8.33 -2.98 -14.08
CA VAL A 163 -7.43 -1.93 -13.57
C VAL A 163 -6.07 -2.22 -14.21
N PRO A 164 -5.45 -1.27 -14.92
CA PRO A 164 -4.09 -1.47 -15.42
C PRO A 164 -3.18 -1.84 -14.24
N ASP A 165 -1.99 -2.35 -14.47
CA ASP A 165 -1.01 -2.60 -13.39
C ASP A 165 -0.11 -1.36 -13.24
N PRO A 166 -0.52 -0.27 -12.56
CA PRO A 166 0.00 1.07 -12.84
C PRO A 166 0.67 1.72 -11.61
N LEU A 167 0.86 0.96 -10.51
CA LEU A 167 1.02 1.54 -9.18
C LEU A 167 2.45 2.05 -8.86
N PRO A 168 3.55 1.48 -9.39
CA PRO A 168 4.88 2.00 -9.12
C PRO A 168 5.16 3.39 -9.69
N THR A 169 4.82 3.60 -10.97
CA THR A 169 5.44 4.66 -11.78
C THR A 169 4.74 6.00 -11.66
N HIS A 170 3.44 5.99 -11.32
CA HIS A 170 2.60 7.19 -11.25
C HIS A 170 2.11 7.54 -9.84
N ARG A 171 2.45 6.73 -8.83
CA ARG A 171 2.15 7.03 -7.44
C ARG A 171 3.05 8.15 -6.93
N SER A 172 2.44 9.10 -6.23
CA SER A 172 3.10 10.21 -5.56
C SER A 172 2.87 10.23 -4.06
N GLU A 173 1.76 9.66 -3.58
CA GLU A 173 1.56 9.46 -2.14
C GLU A 173 2.58 8.48 -1.57
N PRO A 174 3.16 8.78 -0.39
CA PRO A 174 4.06 7.85 0.28
C PRO A 174 3.42 6.47 0.46
N ILE A 175 4.20 5.44 0.18
CA ILE A 175 3.82 4.08 0.50
C ILE A 175 4.12 3.90 1.98
N LYS A 176 3.06 3.89 2.79
CA LYS A 176 3.16 3.75 4.24
C LYS A 176 3.19 2.28 4.62
N LEU A 177 4.27 1.87 5.27
CA LEU A 177 4.50 0.51 5.76
C LEU A 177 4.53 0.52 7.28
N LEU A 178 3.60 -0.19 7.91
CA LEU A 178 3.65 -0.44 9.35
C LEU A 178 4.50 -1.69 9.60
N LEU A 179 5.61 -1.53 10.31
CA LEU A 179 6.44 -2.62 10.79
C LEU A 179 6.13 -2.91 12.27
N ASP A 180 5.43 -4.01 12.51
CA ASP A 180 5.37 -4.63 13.83
C ASP A 180 6.52 -5.63 13.97
N VAL A 181 7.56 -5.22 14.69
CA VAL A 181 8.75 -6.05 14.90
C VAL A 181 8.46 -7.27 15.79
N ASN A 182 7.49 -7.17 16.71
CA ASN A 182 7.13 -8.30 17.56
C ASN A 182 6.46 -9.38 16.72
N ASP A 183 5.50 -9.01 15.88
CA ASP A 183 4.83 -9.94 14.96
C ASP A 183 5.82 -10.57 13.98
N GLN A 184 6.79 -9.80 13.47
CA GLN A 184 7.82 -10.40 12.61
C GLN A 184 8.67 -11.42 13.37
N PHE A 185 9.10 -11.12 14.59
CA PHE A 185 9.90 -12.03 15.40
C PHE A 185 9.13 -13.28 15.83
N ASP A 186 7.83 -13.14 16.08
CA ASP A 186 6.93 -14.26 16.32
C ASP A 186 6.78 -15.14 15.07
N GLY A 187 6.48 -14.53 13.91
CA GLY A 187 6.41 -15.23 12.63
C GLY A 187 7.73 -15.89 12.19
N PHE A 188 8.86 -15.39 12.67
CA PHE A 188 10.18 -16.00 12.46
C PHE A 188 10.52 -17.12 13.46
N GLY A 189 9.71 -17.35 14.48
CA GLY A 189 9.96 -18.28 15.59
C GLY A 189 11.04 -17.81 16.57
N LEU A 190 11.50 -16.56 16.48
CA LEU A 190 12.55 -16.02 17.35
C LEU A 190 12.02 -15.69 18.75
N GLN A 191 10.74 -15.34 18.85
CA GLN A 191 10.08 -15.11 20.13
C GLN A 191 10.00 -16.38 20.98
N ASP A 192 9.61 -17.50 20.37
CA ASP A 192 9.59 -18.80 21.04
C ASP A 192 10.98 -19.23 21.50
N ASN A 193 11.99 -19.03 20.66
CA ASN A 193 13.38 -19.29 21.04
C ASN A 193 13.82 -18.46 22.24
N TYR A 194 13.50 -17.17 22.26
CA TYR A 194 13.78 -16.28 23.38
C TYR A 194 13.08 -16.74 24.68
N HIS A 195 11.78 -17.06 24.61
CA HIS A 195 11.04 -17.57 25.77
C HIS A 195 11.57 -18.91 26.27
N TYR A 196 11.93 -19.82 25.36
CA TYR A 196 12.53 -21.11 25.71
C TYR A 196 13.86 -20.93 26.47
N VAL A 197 14.70 -20.01 26.02
CA VAL A 197 15.97 -19.68 26.69
C VAL A 197 15.69 -19.16 28.11
N LEU A 198 14.77 -18.20 28.26
CA LEU A 198 14.43 -17.66 29.58
C LEU A 198 13.83 -18.71 30.52
N GLN A 199 12.97 -19.59 30.01
CA GLN A 199 12.41 -20.70 30.79
C GLN A 199 13.51 -21.65 31.29
N GLY A 200 14.53 -21.91 30.49
CA GLY A 200 15.69 -22.72 30.91
C GLY A 200 16.52 -22.08 32.03
N LEU A 201 16.44 -20.76 32.20
CA LEU A 201 17.09 -20.01 33.28
C LEU A 201 16.20 -19.89 34.54
N GLN A 202 14.93 -20.28 34.46
CA GLN A 202 14.02 -20.31 35.62
C GLN A 202 14.26 -21.56 36.45
N PHE A 203 14.71 -21.38 37.69
CA PHE A 203 14.89 -22.46 38.65
C PHE A 203 13.58 -22.78 39.35
N SER A 204 13.24 -24.07 39.48
CA SER A 204 12.02 -24.56 40.12
C SER A 204 12.29 -25.38 41.41
N GLY A 205 13.29 -24.98 42.21
CA GLY A 205 13.66 -25.67 43.47
C GLY A 205 14.36 -24.79 44.51
N GLU A 206 14.22 -25.18 45.80
CA GLU A 206 14.67 -24.49 47.02
C GLU A 206 16.18 -24.19 47.12
N THR A 207 16.48 -23.03 47.71
CA THR A 207 17.77 -22.52 48.22
C THR A 207 18.97 -22.55 47.25
N ILE A 208 18.93 -21.66 46.25
CA ILE A 208 20.06 -21.37 45.36
C ILE A 208 21.03 -20.40 46.07
N PRO A 209 22.36 -20.64 46.06
CA PRO A 209 23.36 -19.69 46.53
C PRO A 209 23.21 -18.29 45.91
N ASP A 210 23.46 -17.23 46.68
CA ASP A 210 23.24 -15.84 46.26
C ASP A 210 24.11 -15.44 45.05
N ASP A 211 25.33 -15.96 44.96
CA ASP A 211 26.25 -15.73 43.84
C ASP A 211 25.74 -16.36 42.53
N LEU A 212 25.17 -17.57 42.61
CA LEU A 212 24.54 -18.23 41.47
C LEU A 212 23.26 -17.49 41.06
N ARG A 213 22.45 -17.03 42.02
CA ARG A 213 21.27 -16.20 41.74
C ARG A 213 21.65 -14.91 41.02
N GLN A 214 22.72 -14.25 41.45
CA GLN A 214 23.21 -13.04 40.82
C GLN A 214 23.64 -13.29 39.37
N ARG A 215 24.44 -14.35 39.14
CA ARG A 215 24.86 -14.72 37.77
C ARG A 215 23.68 -14.99 36.85
N VAL A 216 22.66 -15.70 37.33
CA VAL A 216 21.45 -16.00 36.54
C VAL A 216 20.70 -14.73 36.19
N ASN A 217 20.52 -13.81 37.15
CA ASN A 217 19.88 -12.52 36.90
C ASN A 217 20.67 -11.69 35.87
N ASP A 218 22.00 -11.70 35.95
CA ASP A 218 22.85 -11.00 34.98
C ASP A 218 22.72 -11.62 33.58
N THR A 219 22.65 -12.95 33.48
CA THR A 219 22.39 -13.65 32.22
C THR A 219 21.01 -13.34 31.64
N ILE A 220 19.95 -13.35 32.46
CA ILE A 220 18.60 -12.99 32.03
C ILE A 220 18.59 -11.58 31.44
N ARG A 221 19.24 -10.63 32.12
CA ARG A 221 19.33 -9.25 31.64
C ARG A 221 20.10 -9.15 30.32
N ALA A 222 21.24 -9.83 30.21
CA ALA A 222 22.01 -9.87 28.97
C ALA A 222 21.20 -10.47 27.80
N VAL A 223 20.40 -11.50 28.04
CA VAL A 223 19.52 -12.11 27.02
C VAL A 223 18.42 -11.14 26.58
N GLN A 224 17.82 -10.42 27.53
CA GLN A 224 16.81 -9.41 27.26
C GLN A 224 17.37 -8.23 26.46
N ASP A 225 18.54 -7.74 26.85
CA ASP A 225 19.23 -6.62 26.19
C ASP A 225 19.61 -6.99 24.75
N GLU A 226 20.14 -8.18 24.52
CA GLU A 226 20.46 -8.68 23.18
C GLU A 226 19.19 -8.87 22.33
N TYR A 227 18.11 -9.43 22.89
CA TYR A 227 16.86 -9.59 22.15
C TYR A 227 16.26 -8.24 21.73
N ALA A 228 16.32 -7.23 22.61
CA ALA A 228 15.91 -5.87 22.27
C ALA A 228 16.83 -5.24 21.20
N ALA A 229 18.14 -5.47 21.29
CA ALA A 229 19.10 -5.01 20.28
C ALA A 229 18.81 -5.61 18.90
N GLN A 230 18.54 -6.92 18.82
CA GLN A 230 18.20 -7.59 17.57
C GLN A 230 16.90 -7.06 16.95
N LYS A 231 15.88 -6.75 17.74
CA LYS A 231 14.66 -6.11 17.25
C LYS A 231 14.94 -4.73 16.65
N ALA A 232 15.76 -3.93 17.32
CA ALA A 232 16.15 -2.61 16.83
C ALA A 232 17.01 -2.70 15.54
N ASP A 233 17.92 -3.68 15.46
CA ASP A 233 18.70 -3.95 14.25
C ASP A 233 17.82 -4.40 13.09
N TYR A 234 16.84 -5.27 13.35
CA TYR A 234 15.92 -5.71 12.31
C TYR A 234 15.09 -4.55 11.75
N ALA A 235 14.58 -3.65 12.60
CA ALA A 235 13.87 -2.47 12.15
C ALA A 235 14.71 -1.55 11.25
N ARG A 236 16.00 -1.38 11.59
CA ARG A 236 16.97 -0.66 10.75
C ARG A 236 17.19 -1.37 9.41
N ASN A 237 17.45 -2.67 9.43
CA ASN A 237 17.65 -3.48 8.23
C ASN A 237 16.42 -3.44 7.31
N PHE A 238 15.22 -3.54 7.89
CA PHE A 238 13.96 -3.49 7.16
C PHE A 238 13.77 -2.13 6.48
N THR A 239 14.03 -1.04 7.21
CA THR A 239 13.93 0.32 6.66
C THR A 239 14.90 0.53 5.49
N HIS A 240 16.14 0.04 5.62
CA HIS A 240 17.11 0.08 4.53
C HIS A 240 16.69 -0.77 3.33
N ALA A 241 16.22 -2.01 3.58
CA ALA A 241 15.73 -2.90 2.53
C ALA A 241 14.53 -2.31 1.78
N ALA A 242 13.63 -1.62 2.50
CA ALA A 242 12.49 -0.90 1.91
C ALA A 242 12.95 0.16 0.90
N GLN A 243 13.96 0.96 1.26
CA GLN A 243 14.52 1.98 0.38
C GLN A 243 15.19 1.38 -0.87
N GLU A 244 15.94 0.29 -0.71
CA GLU A 244 16.62 -0.36 -1.84
C GLU A 244 15.65 -1.06 -2.79
N ILE A 245 14.63 -1.75 -2.25
CA ILE A 245 13.59 -2.38 -3.05
C ILE A 245 12.77 -1.32 -3.80
N ALA A 246 12.47 -0.19 -3.16
CA ALA A 246 11.78 0.91 -3.82
C ALA A 246 12.55 1.42 -5.05
N LYS A 247 13.88 1.60 -4.92
CA LYS A 247 14.74 1.96 -6.05
C LYS A 247 14.76 0.90 -7.14
N GLN A 248 14.89 -0.38 -6.78
CA GLN A 248 14.91 -1.50 -7.73
C GLN A 248 13.62 -1.61 -8.54
N LEU A 249 12.49 -1.32 -7.90
CA LEU A 249 11.18 -1.32 -8.54
C LEU A 249 10.85 -0.02 -9.28
N GLY A 250 11.77 0.96 -9.28
CA GLY A 250 11.57 2.25 -9.93
C GLY A 250 10.44 3.09 -9.32
N LEU A 251 10.15 2.89 -8.03
CA LEU A 251 9.13 3.67 -7.33
C LEU A 251 9.56 5.13 -7.25
N ARG A 252 8.69 6.03 -7.74
CA ARG A 252 8.88 7.48 -7.59
C ARG A 252 8.35 8.00 -6.26
N ALA A 253 7.28 7.39 -5.75
CA ALA A 253 6.74 7.68 -4.42
C ALA A 253 7.75 7.33 -3.31
N PRO A 254 7.86 8.14 -2.26
CA PRO A 254 8.64 7.78 -1.09
C PRO A 254 8.03 6.57 -0.37
N VAL A 255 8.88 5.74 0.24
CA VAL A 255 8.45 4.64 1.11
C VAL A 255 8.70 5.05 2.56
N GLU A 256 7.63 5.13 3.34
CA GLU A 256 7.66 5.52 4.75
C GLU A 256 7.45 4.28 5.61
N VAL A 257 8.44 3.95 6.45
CA VAL A 257 8.33 2.84 7.39
C VAL A 257 8.06 3.41 8.78
N THR A 258 6.90 3.05 9.33
CA THR A 258 6.52 3.38 10.71
C THR A 258 6.69 2.13 11.57
N ILE A 259 7.40 2.25 12.69
CA ILE A 259 7.53 1.17 13.66
C ILE A 259 6.37 1.28 14.65
N GLY A 260 5.58 0.20 14.79
CA GLY A 260 4.39 0.20 15.64
C GLY A 260 3.93 -1.22 15.96
N TRP A 261 2.63 -1.40 16.20
CA TRP A 261 2.04 -2.71 16.49
C TRP A 261 0.80 -2.97 15.63
N THR A 262 0.58 -4.23 15.28
CA THR A 262 -0.54 -4.65 14.43
C THR A 262 -1.87 -4.48 15.15
N GLY A 263 -2.76 -3.66 14.60
CA GLY A 263 -4.05 -3.34 15.20
C GLY A 263 -4.12 -1.95 15.82
N ASP A 264 -3.06 -1.16 15.71
CA ASP A 264 -3.07 0.27 16.05
C ASP A 264 -4.18 0.99 15.25
N PRO A 265 -5.20 1.58 15.92
CA PRO A 265 -6.28 2.28 15.25
C PRO A 265 -5.82 3.54 14.51
N ASP A 266 -4.66 4.10 14.89
CA ASP A 266 -4.08 5.30 14.28
C ASP A 266 -3.11 4.96 13.14
N ALA A 267 -2.83 3.67 12.89
CA ALA A 267 -1.99 3.26 11.78
C ALA A 267 -2.64 3.56 10.43
N ALA A 268 -1.82 4.00 9.47
CA ALA A 268 -2.28 4.22 8.11
C ALA A 268 -2.85 2.93 7.52
N ARG A 269 -3.98 3.04 6.80
CA ARG A 269 -4.59 1.89 6.12
C ARG A 269 -3.60 1.28 5.13
N THR A 270 -3.35 -0.02 5.28
CA THR A 270 -2.50 -0.77 4.37
C THR A 270 -3.21 -1.00 3.03
N ASP A 271 -2.69 -0.38 1.97
CA ASP A 271 -3.16 -0.64 0.61
C ASP A 271 -2.56 -1.95 0.03
N PRO A 272 -3.11 -2.49 -1.07
CA PRO A 272 -2.59 -3.73 -1.67
C PRO A 272 -1.12 -3.70 -2.09
N LEU A 273 -0.60 -2.56 -2.55
CA LEU A 273 0.82 -2.39 -2.91
C LEU A 273 1.68 -2.37 -1.65
N ALA A 274 1.28 -1.63 -0.62
CA ALA A 274 1.96 -1.60 0.67
C ALA A 274 2.11 -3.01 1.25
N ARG A 275 1.05 -3.82 1.20
CA ARG A 275 1.09 -5.24 1.61
C ARG A 275 2.05 -6.07 0.78
N ARG A 276 2.03 -5.93 -0.55
CA ARG A 276 2.92 -6.68 -1.44
C ARG A 276 4.40 -6.28 -1.26
N LEU A 277 4.67 -4.99 -1.12
CA LEU A 277 6.00 -4.49 -0.83
C LEU A 277 6.49 -4.98 0.52
N PHE A 278 5.63 -4.95 1.54
CA PHE A 278 5.96 -5.47 2.86
C PHE A 278 6.44 -6.93 2.78
N GLU A 279 5.72 -7.81 2.06
CA GLU A 279 6.14 -9.20 1.84
C GLU A 279 7.54 -9.28 1.18
N VAL A 280 7.77 -8.53 0.10
CA VAL A 280 9.05 -8.54 -0.63
C VAL A 280 10.20 -8.01 0.24
N ILE A 281 9.93 -6.98 1.04
CA ILE A 281 10.89 -6.38 1.96
C ILE A 281 11.22 -7.36 3.08
N THR A 282 10.22 -7.96 3.74
CA THR A 282 10.42 -9.00 4.75
C THR A 282 11.30 -10.13 4.21
N GLN A 283 10.99 -10.63 3.01
CA GLN A 283 11.76 -11.72 2.40
C GLN A 283 13.21 -11.34 2.08
N SER A 284 13.47 -10.06 1.86
CA SER A 284 14.80 -9.55 1.48
C SER A 284 15.58 -8.94 2.65
N THR A 285 14.94 -8.78 3.81
CA THR A 285 15.55 -8.15 4.99
C THR A 285 16.42 -9.16 5.72
N VAL A 286 17.67 -8.80 5.95
CA VAL A 286 18.58 -9.61 6.76
C VAL A 286 18.10 -9.65 8.20
N VAL A 287 17.90 -10.86 8.73
CA VAL A 287 17.55 -11.08 10.13
C VAL A 287 18.83 -11.07 10.97
N PRO A 288 18.98 -10.15 11.95
CA PRO A 288 20.24 -10.00 12.70
C PRO A 288 20.73 -11.28 13.37
N ALA A 289 19.81 -12.08 13.94
CA ALA A 289 20.13 -13.34 14.61
C ALA A 289 20.80 -14.37 13.70
N THR A 290 20.60 -14.29 12.39
CA THR A 290 21.09 -15.27 11.41
C THR A 290 22.12 -14.67 10.45
N GLY A 291 22.13 -13.34 10.27
CA GLY A 291 22.90 -12.66 9.25
C GLY A 291 22.41 -12.94 7.82
N LEU A 292 21.22 -13.53 7.66
CA LEU A 292 20.69 -14.03 6.39
C LEU A 292 19.28 -13.49 6.13
N ALA A 293 18.92 -13.32 4.86
CA ALA A 293 17.57 -12.94 4.46
C ALA A 293 16.67 -14.18 4.28
N PRO A 294 15.37 -14.13 4.66
CA PRO A 294 14.48 -15.29 4.54
C PRO A 294 14.42 -15.93 3.15
N ARG A 295 14.45 -15.10 2.08
CA ARG A 295 14.40 -15.58 0.68
C ARG A 295 15.57 -16.48 0.28
N GLU A 296 16.69 -16.41 0.98
CA GLU A 296 17.89 -17.21 0.70
C GLU A 296 17.73 -18.66 1.17
N HIS A 297 16.71 -18.91 2.01
CA HIS A 297 16.42 -20.21 2.61
C HIS A 297 14.92 -20.53 2.60
N PRO A 298 14.33 -20.72 1.41
CA PRO A 298 12.90 -20.98 1.29
C PRO A 298 12.50 -22.25 2.06
N GLY A 299 11.38 -22.17 2.77
CA GLY A 299 10.84 -23.28 3.57
C GLY A 299 11.48 -23.46 4.95
N ARG A 300 12.38 -22.57 5.37
CA ARG A 300 12.92 -22.52 6.74
C ARG A 300 12.57 -21.20 7.41
N THR A 301 12.23 -21.25 8.69
CA THR A 301 12.08 -20.03 9.49
C THR A 301 13.46 -19.48 9.85
N PRO A 302 13.62 -18.17 10.10
CA PRO A 302 14.89 -17.63 10.61
C PRO A 302 15.35 -18.30 11.91
N ALA A 303 14.44 -18.74 12.78
CA ALA A 303 14.78 -19.54 13.96
C ALA A 303 15.49 -20.87 13.65
N ASP A 304 15.27 -21.45 12.47
CA ASP A 304 15.89 -22.71 12.03
C ASP A 304 17.25 -22.52 11.35
N MET A 305 17.66 -21.29 11.09
CA MET A 305 18.89 -20.98 10.35
C MET A 305 20.14 -21.08 11.24
N PRO A 306 21.32 -21.37 10.64
CA PRO A 306 22.61 -21.19 11.33
C PRO A 306 22.76 -19.76 11.87
N GLY A 307 23.37 -19.60 13.05
CA GLY A 307 23.49 -18.30 13.74
C GLY A 307 22.46 -18.10 14.85
N ALA A 308 21.17 -18.36 14.60
CA ALA A 308 20.12 -18.24 15.62
C ALA A 308 20.35 -19.20 16.81
N ARG A 309 20.99 -20.35 16.57
CA ARG A 309 21.35 -21.35 17.59
C ARG A 309 22.68 -21.08 18.31
N ALA A 310 23.53 -20.18 17.81
CA ALA A 310 24.79 -19.85 18.48
C ALA A 310 24.52 -19.15 19.84
N PHE A 311 23.43 -18.39 19.91
CA PHE A 311 22.89 -17.83 21.15
C PHE A 311 22.54 -18.92 22.19
N ARG A 312 22.07 -20.09 21.73
CA ARG A 312 21.75 -21.24 22.59
C ARG A 312 23.00 -21.90 23.18
N ALA A 313 24.11 -21.92 22.43
CA ALA A 313 25.37 -22.55 22.85
C ALA A 313 26.16 -21.70 23.85
N TYR A 314 26.03 -20.37 23.76
CA TYR A 314 26.68 -19.42 24.68
C TYR A 314 26.08 -19.45 26.10
N LEU A 315 24.85 -19.97 26.24
CA LEU A 315 24.12 -20.05 27.49
C LEU A 315 24.20 -21.42 28.19
N THR A 316 24.64 -22.45 27.47
CA THR A 316 24.85 -23.80 28.02
C THR A 316 26.27 -24.08 28.49
N ASP A 317 27.25 -23.22 28.17
CA ASP A 317 28.63 -23.29 28.68
C ASP A 317 29.15 -21.89 29.07
N PRO A 318 29.17 -21.51 30.36
CA PRO A 318 29.58 -20.18 30.81
C PRO A 318 31.11 -20.02 30.89
N ALA A 319 31.88 -20.74 30.08
CA ALA A 319 33.30 -20.44 29.95
C ALA A 319 33.46 -19.08 29.24
N PRO A 320 34.22 -18.12 29.80
CA PRO A 320 34.45 -16.85 29.14
C PRO A 320 35.07 -17.13 27.76
N PRO A 321 34.64 -16.43 26.69
CA PRO A 321 35.24 -16.63 25.39
C PRO A 321 36.75 -16.42 25.54
N ALA A 322 37.53 -17.40 25.11
CA ALA A 322 38.96 -17.20 24.96
C ALA A 322 39.13 -15.92 24.14
N ALA A 323 39.87 -14.96 24.71
CA ALA A 323 40.12 -13.68 24.06
C ALA A 323 40.48 -13.93 22.59
N PRO A 324 39.91 -13.17 21.64
CA PRO A 324 40.20 -13.37 20.22
C PRO A 324 41.73 -13.37 20.05
N PRO A 325 42.27 -14.24 19.18
CA PRO A 325 43.71 -14.26 18.94
C PRO A 325 44.12 -12.83 18.62
N ARG A 326 44.98 -12.26 19.47
CA ARG A 326 45.64 -10.99 19.18
C ARG A 326 46.16 -11.13 17.76
N ALA A 327 45.68 -10.27 16.86
CA ALA A 327 46.25 -10.12 15.54
C ALA A 327 47.76 -9.99 15.76
N THR A 328 48.50 -11.01 15.35
CA THR A 328 49.94 -10.97 15.28
C THR A 328 50.22 -9.82 14.34
N HIS A 329 50.63 -8.68 14.89
CA HIS A 329 51.33 -7.66 14.13
C HIS A 329 52.40 -8.42 13.35
N THR A 330 52.23 -8.48 12.03
CA THR A 330 53.28 -8.85 11.11
C THR A 330 54.42 -7.88 11.41
N GLN A 331 55.41 -8.39 12.14
CA GLN A 331 56.64 -7.71 12.43
C GLN A 331 57.30 -7.47 11.08
N MET A 332 57.21 -6.23 10.58
CA MET A 332 57.97 -5.80 9.41
C MET A 332 59.45 -6.09 9.69
N ALA A 333 60.04 -6.88 8.80
CA ALA A 333 61.46 -7.16 8.82
C ALA A 333 62.26 -5.85 8.81
N PRO A 334 63.36 -5.74 9.57
CA PRO A 334 64.18 -4.54 9.57
C PRO A 334 64.82 -4.34 8.20
N SER A 335 64.62 -3.14 7.65
CA SER A 335 65.25 -2.65 6.43
C SER A 335 66.77 -2.81 6.52
N ARG A 336 67.36 -3.49 5.53
CA ARG A 336 68.82 -3.52 5.34
C ARG A 336 69.33 -2.11 5.01
N PRO A 337 70.52 -1.72 5.51
CA PRO A 337 71.11 -0.43 5.17
C PRO A 337 71.59 -0.43 3.71
N VAL A 338 71.36 0.70 3.05
CA VAL A 338 71.95 1.05 1.75
C VAL A 338 73.46 1.24 1.93
N PRO A 339 74.33 0.53 1.21
CA PRO A 339 75.73 0.94 1.08
C PRO A 339 75.79 2.07 0.06
N GLY A 340 76.28 3.24 0.48
CA GLY A 340 76.70 4.29 -0.43
C GLY A 340 77.92 3.83 -1.23
N ILE A 341 77.89 4.05 -2.54
CA ILE A 341 78.63 5.06 -3.33
C ILE A 341 78.18 4.89 -4.78
#